data_AF-A0A2I1YZ83-F1
#
_entry.id   AF-A0A2I1YZ83-F1
#
_cell.length_a   1.000
_cell.length_b   1.000
_cell.length_c   1.000
_cell.angle_alpha   90.00
_cell.angle_beta   90.00
_cell.angle_gamma   90.00
#
_symmetry.space_group_name_H-M   'P 1'
#
loop_
_entity.id
_entity.type
_entity.pdbx_description
1 polymer ?
#
loop_
_entity_poly.entity_id
_entity_poly.type
_entity_poly.pdbx_seq_one_letter_code
_entity_poly.pdbx_strand_id
1 'polypeptide(L)'
;MFEIKFKKAGVLKEFSKDYVNVEDNLLALEHQVRQTALYEAKEDLLNPAKHRELNEAYLDMFVKMYGEQFAAEDLKTASVETLETLNDLYLAALGGKQEEKETTKGKKKKKD
;
A
#
# COMPACT_ATOMS: atom_id res chain seq x y z
N MET A 1 4.03 12.01 0.16
CA MET A 1 4.36 11.41 -1.13
C MET A 1 4.69 9.94 -0.92
N PHE A 2 4.12 9.08 -1.75
CA PHE A 2 4.31 7.63 -1.71
C PHE A 2 5.00 7.22 -3.00
N GLU A 3 6.26 6.79 -2.89
CA GLU A 3 7.09 6.39 -4.04
C GLU A 3 7.36 4.88 -3.98
N ILE A 4 7.14 4.21 -5.10
CA ILE A 4 7.39 2.77 -5.22
C ILE A 4 8.30 2.50 -6.42
N LYS A 5 9.19 1.52 -6.27
CA LYS A 5 10.16 1.13 -7.31
C LYS A 5 10.19 -0.37 -7.46
N PHE A 6 9.91 -0.86 -8.66
CA PHE A 6 10.00 -2.28 -8.98
C PHE A 6 10.28 -2.50 -10.46
N LYS A 7 10.67 -3.72 -10.82
CA LYS A 7 10.93 -4.09 -12.22
C LYS A 7 9.62 -4.38 -12.93
N LYS A 8 9.36 -3.66 -14.02
CA LYS A 8 8.28 -3.97 -14.97
C LYS A 8 8.94 -4.44 -16.27
N ALA A 9 8.64 -5.67 -16.70
CA ALA A 9 9.28 -6.30 -17.86
C ALA A 9 10.82 -6.25 -17.82
N GLY A 10 11.41 -6.45 -16.62
CA GLY A 10 12.86 -6.44 -16.40
C GLY A 10 13.51 -5.06 -16.26
N VAL A 11 12.77 -3.97 -16.53
CA VAL A 11 13.26 -2.59 -16.39
C VAL A 11 12.79 -2.00 -15.07
N LEU A 12 13.70 -1.43 -14.28
CA LEU A 12 13.34 -0.72 -13.05
C LEU A 12 12.49 0.51 -13.41
N LYS A 13 11.30 0.60 -12.83
CA LYS A 13 10.38 1.72 -12.97
C LYS A 13 10.09 2.31 -11.59
N GLU A 14 9.76 3.59 -11.60
CA GLU A 14 9.42 4.37 -10.42
C GLU A 14 8.05 5.00 -10.64
N PHE A 15 7.19 4.87 -9.64
CA PHE A 15 5.84 5.43 -9.63
C PHE A 15 5.69 6.23 -8.35
N SER A 16 5.06 7.40 -8.45
CA SER A 16 4.87 8.30 -7.33
C SER A 16 3.43 8.77 -7.24
N LYS A 17 2.99 9.00 -6.00
CA LYS A 17 1.70 9.61 -5.69
C LYS A 17 1.90 10.71 -4.64
N ASP A 18 1.52 11.93 -5.01
CA ASP A 18 1.82 13.10 -4.19
C ASP A 18 0.96 13.18 -2.93
N TYR A 19 -0.33 12.91 -3.08
CA TYR A 19 -1.32 13.02 -2.01
C TYR A 19 -2.39 11.92 -2.10
N VAL A 20 -3.06 11.68 -0.98
CA VAL A 20 -4.26 10.83 -0.88
C VAL A 20 -5.48 11.66 -1.29
N ASN A 21 -6.26 11.14 -2.23
CA ASN A 21 -7.51 11.74 -2.68
C ASN A 21 -8.73 10.99 -2.10
N VAL A 22 -9.94 11.46 -2.42
CA VAL A 22 -11.19 10.86 -1.93
C VAL A 22 -11.38 9.43 -2.44
N GLU A 23 -11.02 9.15 -3.69
CA GLU A 23 -11.12 7.80 -4.26
C GLU A 23 -10.23 6.80 -3.52
N ASP A 24 -9.02 7.20 -3.13
CA ASP A 24 -8.13 6.35 -2.35
C ASP A 24 -8.75 5.98 -0.99
N ASN A 25 -9.42 6.92 -0.33
CA ASN A 25 -10.14 6.64 0.91
C ASN A 25 -11.29 5.64 0.68
N LEU A 26 -12.08 5.81 -0.39
CA LEU A 26 -13.17 4.90 -0.71
C LEU A 26 -12.65 3.47 -0.98
N LEU A 27 -11.57 3.35 -1.75
CA LEU A 27 -10.91 2.08 -2.05
C LEU A 27 -10.36 1.41 -0.78
N ALA A 28 -9.76 2.18 0.12
CA ALA A 28 -9.26 1.68 1.39
C ALA A 28 -10.39 1.19 2.31
N LEU A 29 -11.49 1.95 2.40
CA LEU A 29 -12.67 1.55 3.16
C LEU A 29 -13.32 0.29 2.59
N GLU A 30 -13.40 0.16 1.26
CA GLU A 30 -13.91 -1.04 0.61
C GLU A 30 -13.05 -2.26 0.97
N HIS A 31 -11.72 -2.12 0.95
CA HIS A 31 -10.83 -3.20 1.39
C HIS A 31 -11.03 -3.56 2.86
N GLN A 32 -11.19 -2.58 3.74
CA GLN A 32 -11.47 -2.81 5.16
C GLN A 32 -12.78 -3.61 5.35
N VAL A 33 -13.83 -3.27 4.60
CA VAL A 33 -15.10 -4.02 4.63
C VAL A 33 -14.92 -5.47 4.18
N ARG A 34 -14.15 -5.72 3.10
CA ARG A 34 -13.83 -7.09 2.64
C ARG A 34 -13.07 -7.88 3.70
N GLN A 35 -12.12 -7.25 4.39
CA GLN A 35 -11.37 -7.87 5.47
C GLN A 35 -12.27 -8.24 6.66
N THR A 36 -13.13 -7.31 7.10
CA THR A 36 -14.10 -7.58 8.17
C THR A 36 -15.03 -8.75 7.80
N ALA A 37 -15.55 -8.77 6.58
CA ALA A 37 -16.43 -9.85 6.12
C ALA A 37 -15.74 -11.22 6.18
N LEU A 38 -14.46 -11.32 5.79
CA LEU A 38 -13.69 -12.56 5.90
C LEU A 38 -13.52 -13.00 7.36
N TYR A 39 -13.25 -12.06 8.27
CA TYR A 39 -13.04 -12.38 9.69
C TYR A 39 -14.32 -12.75 10.44
N GLU A 40 -15.48 -12.26 9.99
CA GLU A 40 -16.78 -12.65 10.53
C GLU A 40 -17.24 -14.04 10.02
N ALA A 41 -16.79 -14.45 8.83
CA ALA A 41 -17.07 -15.76 8.26
C ALA A 41 -16.20 -16.86 8.89
N LYS A 42 -16.66 -17.46 10.01
CA LYS A 42 -15.92 -18.49 10.78
C LYS A 42 -15.37 -19.65 9.94
N GLU A 43 -16.09 -20.05 8.89
CA GLU A 43 -15.69 -21.15 8.00
C GLU A 43 -14.52 -20.77 7.08
N ASP A 44 -14.43 -19.50 6.69
CA ASP A 44 -13.41 -18.97 5.79
C ASP A 44 -12.20 -18.37 6.52
N LEU A 45 -12.32 -18.12 7.84
CA LEU A 45 -11.28 -17.51 8.66
C LEU A 45 -9.93 -18.23 8.58
N LEU A 46 -9.94 -19.56 8.41
CA LEU A 46 -8.72 -20.37 8.28
C LEU A 46 -8.51 -20.89 6.86
N ASN A 47 -9.28 -20.40 5.87
CA ASN A 47 -9.23 -20.84 4.48
C ASN A 47 -8.14 -20.08 3.70
N PRO A 48 -7.00 -20.71 3.36
CA PRO A 48 -5.88 -19.99 2.72
C PRO A 48 -6.23 -19.39 1.36
N ALA A 49 -7.16 -20.00 0.62
CA ALA A 49 -7.60 -19.50 -0.68
C ALA A 49 -8.36 -18.17 -0.53
N LYS A 50 -9.19 -18.05 0.52
CA LYS A 50 -9.93 -16.82 0.81
C LYS A 50 -9.03 -15.70 1.30
N HIS A 51 -8.04 -16.03 2.13
CA HIS A 51 -6.98 -15.08 2.49
C HIS A 51 -6.17 -14.64 1.26
N ARG A 52 -5.87 -15.55 0.33
CA ARG A 52 -5.18 -15.20 -0.91
C ARG A 52 -6.00 -14.24 -1.77
N GLU A 53 -7.30 -14.48 -1.91
CA GLU A 53 -8.24 -13.61 -2.62
C GLU A 53 -8.26 -12.19 -2.01
N LEU A 54 -8.36 -12.09 -0.68
CA LEU A 54 -8.31 -10.80 0.03
C LEU A 54 -6.96 -10.07 -0.22
N ASN A 55 -5.84 -10.79 -0.14
CA ASN A 55 -4.51 -10.23 -0.38
C ASN A 55 -4.31 -9.75 -1.82
N GLU A 56 -4.88 -10.44 -2.82
CA GLU A 56 -4.81 -10.00 -4.21
C GLU A 56 -5.69 -8.77 -4.45
N ALA A 57 -6.87 -8.70 -3.81
CA ALA A 57 -7.70 -7.51 -3.81
C ALA A 57 -7.01 -6.31 -3.13
N TYR A 58 -6.13 -6.54 -2.15
CA TYR A 58 -5.30 -5.49 -1.56
C TYR A 58 -4.29 -4.91 -2.56
N LEU A 59 -3.69 -5.75 -3.41
CA LEU A 59 -2.77 -5.27 -4.46
C LEU A 59 -3.52 -4.52 -5.57
N ASP A 60 -4.69 -5.01 -5.98
CA ASP A 60 -5.55 -4.36 -6.99
C ASP A 60 -6.03 -2.97 -6.54
N MET A 61 -6.30 -2.80 -5.24
CA MET A 61 -6.60 -1.51 -4.64
C MET A 61 -5.48 -0.49 -4.93
N PHE A 62 -4.21 -0.86 -4.77
CA PHE A 62 -3.08 0.03 -5.07
C PHE A 62 -2.92 0.31 -6.56
N VAL A 63 -3.17 -0.66 -7.43
CA VAL A 63 -3.21 -0.44 -8.88
C VAL A 63 -4.17 0.70 -9.22
N LYS A 64 -5.37 0.68 -8.63
CA LYS A 64 -6.38 1.74 -8.81
C LYS A 64 -5.94 3.07 -8.22
N MET A 65 -5.37 3.08 -7.00
CA MET A 65 -4.86 4.32 -6.37
C MET A 65 -3.76 5.01 -7.19
N TYR A 66 -2.95 4.24 -7.92
CA TYR A 66 -1.92 4.76 -8.83
C TYR A 66 -2.42 4.94 -10.28
N GLY A 67 -3.74 4.84 -10.53
CA GLY A 67 -4.34 5.09 -11.84
C GLY A 67 -3.94 4.06 -12.91
N GLU A 68 -3.85 2.79 -12.53
CA GLU A 68 -3.66 1.64 -13.44
C GLU A 68 -2.34 1.67 -14.25
N GLN A 69 -1.31 2.36 -13.75
CA GLN A 69 -0.01 2.45 -14.40
C GLN A 69 0.80 1.13 -14.41
N PHE A 70 0.40 0.17 -13.59
CA PHE A 70 0.99 -1.16 -13.42
C PHE A 70 -0.11 -2.17 -13.04
N ALA A 71 0.21 -3.47 -13.07
CA ALA A 71 -0.72 -4.54 -12.70
C ALA A 71 -0.41 -5.10 -11.31
N ALA A 72 -1.36 -5.81 -10.70
CA ALA A 72 -1.15 -6.50 -9.43
C ALA A 72 -0.02 -7.55 -9.52
N GLU A 73 0.16 -8.15 -10.70
CA GLU A 73 1.24 -9.09 -11.01
C GLU A 73 2.62 -8.45 -10.86
N ASP A 74 2.76 -7.17 -11.21
CA ASP A 74 4.02 -6.45 -11.05
C ASP A 74 4.35 -6.32 -9.55
N LEU A 75 3.36 -5.98 -8.73
CA LEU A 75 3.50 -5.85 -7.27
C LEU A 75 3.82 -7.16 -6.56
N LYS A 76 3.32 -8.30 -7.06
CA LYS A 76 3.62 -9.64 -6.50
C LYS A 76 5.12 -9.98 -6.53
N THR A 77 5.88 -9.33 -7.40
CA THR A 77 7.35 -9.50 -7.53
C THR A 77 8.17 -8.36 -6.94
N ALA A 78 7.50 -7.34 -6.38
CA ALA A 78 8.15 -6.18 -5.79
C ALA A 78 8.84 -6.51 -4.46
N SER A 79 9.70 -5.59 -4.00
CA SER A 79 10.37 -5.72 -2.71
C SER A 79 9.40 -5.54 -1.54
N VAL A 80 9.78 -6.06 -0.36
CA VAL A 80 9.05 -5.80 0.89
C VAL A 80 8.98 -4.30 1.20
N GLU A 81 10.05 -3.54 0.92
CA GLU A 81 10.07 -2.07 1.06
C GLU A 81 8.99 -1.37 0.20
N THR A 82 8.67 -1.94 -0.97
CA THR A 82 7.56 -1.45 -1.80
C THR A 82 6.23 -1.67 -1.07
N LEU A 83 6.03 -2.86 -0.50
CA LEU A 83 4.82 -3.19 0.25
C LEU A 83 4.67 -2.31 1.50
N GLU A 84 5.76 -1.99 2.20
CA GLU A 84 5.74 -1.07 3.34
C GLU A 84 5.25 0.33 2.94
N THR A 85 5.75 0.87 1.82
CA THR A 85 5.30 2.17 1.31
C THR A 85 3.83 2.14 0.88
N LEU A 86 3.39 1.04 0.27
CA LEU A 86 1.97 0.84 -0.07
C LEU A 86 1.11 0.74 1.20
N ASN A 87 1.58 0.06 2.25
CA ASN A 87 0.88 0.02 3.52
C ASN A 87 0.77 1.40 4.19
N ASP A 88 1.83 2.21 4.13
CA ASP A 88 1.80 3.60 4.59
C ASP A 88 0.72 4.41 3.83
N LEU A 89 0.58 4.19 2.51
CA LEU A 89 -0.48 4.79 1.69
C LEU A 89 -1.87 4.34 2.13
N TYR A 90 -2.07 3.04 2.37
CA TYR A 90 -3.35 2.51 2.84
C TYR A 90 -3.76 3.11 4.20
N LEU A 91 -2.84 3.17 5.16
CA LEU A 91 -3.10 3.77 6.47
C LEU A 91 -3.43 5.26 6.35
N ALA A 92 -2.67 6.00 5.53
CA ALA A 92 -2.98 7.40 5.26
C ALA A 92 -4.35 7.58 4.59
N ALA A 93 -4.72 6.68 3.67
CA ALA A 93 -6.02 6.68 3.02
C ALA A 93 -7.19 6.45 3.99
N LEU A 94 -7.00 5.66 5.04
CA LEU A 94 -7.98 5.49 6.13
C LEU A 94 -8.03 6.67 7.12
N GLY A 95 -7.19 7.69 6.95
CA GLY A 95 -7.04 8.78 7.92
C GLY A 95 -6.19 8.41 9.13
N GLY A 96 -5.46 7.29 9.06
CA GLY A 96 -4.42 6.95 10.03
C GLY A 96 -3.31 8.00 10.01
N LYS A 97 -2.86 8.43 11.18
CA LYS A 97 -1.67 9.30 11.27
C LYS A 97 -0.46 8.49 10.80
N GLN A 98 0.25 8.97 9.77
CA GLN A 98 1.62 8.53 9.55
C GLN A 98 2.41 8.87 10.81
N GLU A 99 3.04 7.87 11.44
CA GLU A 99 4.14 8.17 12.33
C GLU A 99 5.20 8.87 11.47
N GLU A 100 5.55 10.10 11.82
CA GLU A 100 6.64 10.80 11.17
C GLU A 100 7.90 9.94 11.35
N LYS A 101 8.30 9.22 10.29
CA LYS A 101 9.62 8.60 10.24
C LYS A 101 10.61 9.75 10.40
N GLU A 102 11.20 9.89 11.59
CA GLU A 102 12.19 10.92 11.90
C GLU A 102 13.23 10.96 10.78
N THR A 103 13.11 11.93 9.88
CA THR A 103 14.15 12.19 8.92
C THR A 103 15.35 12.70 9.72
N THR A 104 16.37 11.87 9.85
CA THR A 104 17.69 12.26 10.35
C THR A 104 18.35 13.23 9.36
N LYS A 105 17.84 14.45 9.27
CA LYS A 105 18.49 15.59 8.59
C LYS A 105 18.38 16.82 9.49
N GLY A 106 19.23 16.85 10.52
CA GLY A 106 19.21 17.96 11.46
C GLY A 106 20.36 18.08 12.45
N LYS A 107 21.52 17.41 12.27
CA LYS A 107 22.72 17.80 13.04
C LYS A 107 23.33 19.08 12.45
N LYS A 108 22.70 20.22 12.78
CA LYS A 108 23.37 21.51 12.77
C LYS A 108 24.56 21.40 13.73
N LYS A 109 25.79 21.39 13.21
CA LYS A 109 26.99 21.74 13.98
C LYS A 109 26.75 23.14 14.55
N LYS A 110 26.46 23.23 15.85
CA LYS A 110 26.80 24.44 16.61
C LYS A 110 28.30 24.34 16.89
N LYS A 111 29.05 25.27 16.29
CA LYS A 111 30.33 25.71 16.83
C LYS A 111 30.06 26.25 18.23
N ASP A 112 30.89 25.85 19.19
CA ASP A 112 31.56 26.74 20.14
C ASP A 112 32.93 26.12 20.45
#